data_AF-A0A8T1J9J9-F1
#
_entry.id   AF-A0A8T1J9J9-F1
#
_cell.length_a   1.000
_cell.length_b   1.000
_cell.length_c   1.000
_cell.angle_alpha   90.00
_cell.angle_beta   90.00
_cell.angle_gamma   90.00
#
_symmetry.space_group_name_H-M   'P 1'
#
loop_
_entity.id
_entity.type
_entity.pdbx_description
1 polymer ?
#
loop_
_entity_poly.entity_id
_entity_poly.type
_entity_poly.pdbx_seq_one_letter_code
_entity_poly.pdbx_strand_id
1 'polypeptide(L)'
;MNSYMGSYLCDPDNTYSKCASPRNASTTPASNAMKPFNYQMDAISSNWPIHFGAYTGFYDYQVEWVTGENGYVRWMLQGEPLFEVTTESIVSVPQNANKTNPKKIMIEEPLYVIFNVALSSSWGTTPPNPGQECRGDGKDPTTNAICDSFPMYLKIDYIRLYQDLGDDLEADNYMQVGCDPASHPTKEWIEGHIDEYEDDDNKWEEVAGKAFCKTSDDCTIGGTLSKTALKTGKCVEQRCECLYHSWGGPRCSTAVSGSSSAGLMSKTFGPPIEAAIAVAIVIILVTMVMVHMGSVATAKKTKAVMAALEAERK
;
A
#
# COMPACT_ATOMS: atom_id res chain seq x y z
N MET A 1 -16.28 -31.50 -14.91
CA MET A 1 -16.50 -30.18 -14.30
C MET A 1 -15.40 -29.99 -13.26
N ASN A 2 -14.29 -29.32 -13.63
CA ASN A 2 -13.23 -28.97 -12.68
C ASN A 2 -13.61 -27.67 -11.98
N SER A 3 -14.66 -27.69 -11.17
CA SER A 3 -15.02 -26.53 -10.34
C SER A 3 -14.15 -26.54 -9.10
N TYR A 4 -13.47 -25.44 -8.80
CA TYR A 4 -12.82 -25.28 -7.51
C TYR A 4 -13.90 -25.31 -6.42
N MET A 5 -13.89 -26.34 -5.56
CA MET A 5 -14.95 -26.59 -4.57
C MET A 5 -14.76 -25.78 -3.26
N GLY A 6 -13.97 -24.71 -3.32
CA GLY A 6 -13.52 -23.99 -2.13
C GLY A 6 -12.44 -24.76 -1.36
N SER A 7 -12.05 -24.23 -0.20
CA SER A 7 -11.15 -24.90 0.73
C SER A 7 -11.51 -24.49 2.15
N TYR A 8 -11.40 -25.40 3.10
CA TYR A 8 -11.61 -25.08 4.50
C TYR A 8 -10.26 -24.65 5.10
N LEU A 9 -10.11 -23.35 5.33
CA LEU A 9 -8.90 -22.77 5.89
C LEU A 9 -8.93 -22.84 7.40
N CYS A 10 -7.78 -23.16 7.98
CA CYS A 10 -7.60 -23.27 9.41
C CYS A 10 -6.22 -22.73 9.81
N ASP A 11 -6.14 -22.19 11.02
CA ASP A 11 -4.87 -21.95 11.68
C ASP A 11 -4.11 -23.27 11.94
N PRO A 12 -2.77 -23.24 12.07
CA PRO A 12 -1.96 -24.45 12.31
C PRO A 12 -2.30 -25.21 13.59
N ASP A 13 -2.89 -24.55 14.59
CA ASP A 13 -3.24 -25.16 15.87
C ASP A 13 -4.67 -25.71 15.92
N ASN A 14 -5.40 -25.60 14.81
CA ASN A 14 -6.80 -25.96 14.75
C ASN A 14 -7.01 -27.48 14.80
N THR A 15 -8.03 -27.93 15.53
CA THR A 15 -8.35 -29.35 15.73
C THR A 15 -9.58 -29.81 14.94
N TYR A 16 -10.19 -28.90 14.16
CA TYR A 16 -11.46 -29.15 13.50
C TYR A 16 -11.32 -30.13 12.33
N SER A 17 -12.23 -31.10 12.24
CA SER A 17 -12.12 -32.23 11.32
C SER A 17 -12.17 -31.86 9.84
N LYS A 18 -12.66 -30.67 9.48
CA LYS A 18 -12.67 -30.19 8.09
C LYS A 18 -11.37 -29.51 7.66
N CYS A 19 -10.46 -29.23 8.58
CA CYS A 19 -9.14 -28.71 8.22
C CYS A 19 -8.40 -29.73 7.36
N ALA A 20 -7.58 -29.27 6.42
CA ALA A 20 -6.77 -30.17 5.58
C ALA A 20 -5.77 -31.00 6.41
N SER A 21 -5.28 -30.46 7.52
CA SER A 21 -4.37 -31.12 8.45
C SER A 21 -4.65 -30.68 9.89
N PRO A 22 -5.71 -31.22 10.53
CA PRO A 22 -6.07 -30.83 11.89
C PRO A 22 -5.00 -31.27 12.88
N ARG A 23 -4.61 -30.38 13.78
CA ARG A 23 -3.68 -30.68 14.87
C ARG A 23 -4.27 -31.74 15.79
N ASN A 24 -3.47 -32.74 16.12
CA ASN A 24 -3.83 -33.68 17.17
C ASN A 24 -3.50 -33.08 18.55
N ALA A 25 -4.53 -32.63 19.26
CA ALA A 25 -4.37 -32.00 20.57
C ALA A 25 -3.79 -32.91 21.65
N SER A 26 -3.84 -34.23 21.47
CA SER A 26 -3.30 -35.19 22.43
C SER A 26 -1.80 -35.42 22.28
N THR A 27 -1.23 -35.16 21.10
CA THR A 27 0.19 -35.44 20.80
C THR A 27 1.01 -34.20 20.54
N THR A 28 0.37 -33.11 20.09
CA THR A 28 1.06 -31.92 19.59
C THR A 28 0.53 -30.69 20.34
N PRO A 29 1.36 -30.03 21.18
CA PRO A 29 1.00 -28.77 21.82
C PRO A 29 0.68 -27.67 20.81
N ALA A 30 -0.11 -26.67 21.22
CA ALA A 30 -0.37 -25.49 20.38
C ALA A 30 0.92 -24.66 20.24
N SER A 31 1.23 -24.28 19.01
CA SER A 31 2.35 -23.40 18.68
C SER A 31 2.11 -21.95 19.09
N ASN A 32 0.84 -21.51 19.10
CA ASN A 32 0.39 -20.14 19.26
C ASN A 32 1.06 -19.18 18.26
N ALA A 33 1.37 -19.67 17.06
CA ALA A 33 2.01 -18.87 16.02
C ALA A 33 1.12 -17.74 15.51
N MET A 34 -0.21 -17.86 15.64
CA MET A 34 -1.18 -16.86 15.20
C MET A 34 -2.51 -16.98 15.97
N LYS A 35 -3.36 -15.96 15.84
CA LYS A 35 -4.72 -15.96 16.39
C LYS A 35 -5.52 -17.13 15.79
N PRO A 36 -6.27 -17.91 16.60
CA PRO A 36 -7.03 -19.04 16.09
C PRO A 36 -8.09 -18.63 15.06
N PHE A 37 -8.19 -19.35 13.95
CA PHE A 37 -9.23 -19.16 12.95
C PHE A 37 -9.58 -20.47 12.24
N ASN A 38 -10.83 -20.59 11.82
CA ASN A 38 -11.24 -21.60 10.84
C ASN A 38 -12.47 -21.12 10.07
N TYR A 39 -12.45 -21.24 8.76
CA TYR A 39 -13.58 -20.86 7.92
C TYR A 39 -13.55 -21.58 6.57
N GLN A 40 -14.73 -21.72 5.97
CA GLN A 40 -14.86 -22.21 4.60
C GLN A 40 -14.60 -21.05 3.64
N MET A 41 -13.54 -21.13 2.85
CA MET A 41 -13.42 -20.33 1.64
C MET A 41 -14.32 -20.90 0.57
N ASP A 42 -15.03 -20.01 -0.08
CA ASP A 42 -15.91 -20.30 -1.19
C ASP A 42 -15.43 -19.48 -2.39
N ALA A 43 -15.47 -20.06 -3.58
CA ALA A 43 -14.99 -19.39 -4.78
C ALA A 43 -15.89 -19.76 -5.95
N ILE A 44 -16.24 -18.74 -6.72
CA ILE A 44 -16.99 -18.89 -7.96
C ILE A 44 -15.96 -19.07 -9.07
N SER A 45 -16.06 -20.17 -9.80
CA SER A 45 -15.17 -20.46 -10.92
C SER A 45 -15.97 -20.95 -12.12
N SER A 46 -15.50 -20.61 -13.31
CA SER A 46 -16.00 -21.11 -14.57
C SER A 46 -14.82 -21.54 -15.43
N ASN A 47 -14.95 -22.68 -16.11
CA ASN A 47 -13.97 -23.14 -17.07
C ASN A 47 -14.52 -22.92 -18.47
N TRP A 48 -13.75 -22.25 -19.30
CA TRP A 48 -14.09 -22.05 -20.70
C TRP A 48 -13.12 -22.82 -21.60
N PRO A 49 -13.57 -23.77 -22.43
CA PRO A 49 -12.71 -24.46 -23.37
C PRO A 49 -12.26 -23.48 -24.47
N ILE A 50 -10.95 -23.40 -24.71
CA ILE A 50 -10.38 -22.58 -25.79
C ILE A 50 -10.07 -23.44 -27.01
N HIS A 51 -10.29 -22.88 -28.21
CA HIS A 51 -9.95 -23.54 -29.47
C HIS A 51 -8.42 -23.65 -29.63
N PHE A 52 -7.92 -24.66 -30.36
CA PHE A 52 -6.48 -24.86 -30.59
C PHE A 52 -5.78 -23.62 -31.18
N GLY A 53 -6.50 -22.83 -31.98
CA GLY A 53 -6.02 -21.56 -32.52
C GLY A 53 -5.48 -20.60 -31.45
N ALA A 54 -6.02 -20.66 -30.22
CA ALA A 54 -5.57 -19.87 -29.07
C ALA A 54 -4.07 -20.04 -28.75
N TYR A 55 -3.50 -21.19 -29.09
CA TYR A 55 -2.07 -21.48 -28.88
C TYR A 55 -1.16 -21.01 -30.02
N THR A 56 -1.73 -20.51 -31.12
CA THR A 56 -0.98 -20.16 -32.33
C THR A 56 -0.87 -18.66 -32.60
N GLY A 57 -1.56 -17.82 -31.81
CA GLY A 57 -1.60 -16.38 -32.01
C GLY A 57 -1.86 -15.61 -30.71
N PHE A 58 -1.94 -14.29 -30.82
CA PHE A 58 -2.32 -13.41 -29.72
C PHE A 58 -3.84 -13.20 -29.71
N TYR A 59 -4.40 -13.12 -28.51
CA TYR A 59 -5.83 -12.92 -28.28
C TYR A 59 -6.03 -11.85 -27.22
N ASP A 60 -7.04 -11.01 -27.44
CA ASP A 60 -7.44 -10.00 -26.48
C ASP A 60 -8.38 -10.64 -25.45
N TYR A 61 -7.85 -10.88 -24.25
CA TYR A 61 -8.63 -11.24 -23.08
C TYR A 61 -8.92 -9.98 -22.27
N GLN A 62 -10.15 -9.87 -21.79
CA GLN A 62 -10.56 -8.74 -20.97
C GLN A 62 -11.32 -9.24 -19.74
N VAL A 63 -11.04 -8.59 -18.62
CA VAL A 63 -11.86 -8.68 -17.40
C VAL A 63 -12.39 -7.29 -17.14
N GLU A 64 -13.71 -7.20 -17.02
CA GLU A 64 -14.41 -6.00 -16.58
C GLU A 64 -14.91 -6.24 -15.17
N TRP A 65 -14.74 -5.25 -14.31
CA TRP A 65 -15.07 -5.35 -12.89
C TRP A 65 -15.77 -4.07 -12.46
N VAL A 66 -17.05 -4.20 -12.12
CA VAL A 66 -17.92 -3.09 -11.72
C VAL A 66 -18.47 -3.42 -10.33
N THR A 67 -18.32 -2.50 -9.38
CA THR A 67 -18.82 -2.67 -8.00
C THR A 67 -20.26 -2.16 -7.85
N GLY A 68 -20.80 -2.21 -6.63
CA GLY A 68 -22.15 -1.70 -6.33
C GLY A 68 -23.26 -2.75 -6.50
N GLU A 69 -24.49 -2.36 -6.17
CA GLU A 69 -25.70 -3.19 -6.17
C GLU A 69 -26.00 -3.80 -7.54
N ASN A 70 -25.70 -3.08 -8.62
CA ASN A 70 -25.86 -3.52 -10.01
C ASN A 70 -24.53 -3.92 -10.68
N GLY A 71 -23.47 -4.11 -9.89
CA GLY A 71 -22.14 -4.48 -10.35
C GLY A 71 -22.04 -5.90 -10.93
N TYR A 72 -20.86 -6.20 -11.48
CA TYR A 72 -20.53 -7.50 -12.04
C TYR A 72 -19.03 -7.68 -12.26
N VAL A 73 -18.57 -8.94 -12.32
CA VAL A 73 -17.29 -9.32 -12.93
C VAL A 73 -17.59 -10.07 -14.22
N ARG A 74 -17.05 -9.60 -15.35
CA ARG A 74 -17.25 -10.19 -16.67
C ARG A 74 -15.92 -10.54 -17.32
N TRP A 75 -15.81 -11.78 -17.80
CA TRP A 75 -14.71 -12.24 -18.63
C TRP A 75 -15.12 -12.19 -20.09
N MET A 76 -14.27 -11.61 -20.92
CA MET A 76 -14.50 -11.45 -22.35
C MET A 76 -13.30 -11.94 -23.16
N LEU A 77 -13.58 -12.37 -24.39
CA LEU A 77 -12.59 -12.74 -25.39
C LEU A 77 -12.93 -12.01 -26.69
N GLN A 78 -11.99 -11.21 -27.20
CA GLN A 78 -12.20 -10.40 -28.42
C GLN A 78 -13.43 -9.49 -28.33
N GLY A 79 -13.69 -8.92 -27.15
CA GLY A 79 -14.83 -8.04 -26.88
C GLY A 79 -16.16 -8.76 -26.63
N GLU A 80 -16.23 -10.08 -26.77
CA GLU A 80 -17.45 -10.86 -26.56
C GLU A 80 -17.49 -11.48 -25.15
N PRO A 81 -18.61 -11.37 -24.41
CA PRO A 81 -18.77 -11.99 -23.08
C PRO A 81 -18.69 -13.52 -23.12
N LEU A 82 -17.82 -14.09 -22.29
CA LEU A 82 -17.71 -15.54 -22.05
C LEU A 82 -18.46 -15.97 -20.79
N PHE A 83 -18.29 -15.20 -19.72
CA PHE A 83 -18.85 -15.51 -18.41
C PHE A 83 -19.02 -14.23 -17.60
N GLU A 84 -20.05 -14.18 -16.76
CA GLU A 84 -20.37 -13.04 -15.91
C GLU A 84 -20.87 -13.50 -14.56
N VAL A 85 -20.44 -12.80 -13.51
CA VAL A 85 -20.92 -12.95 -12.14
C VAL A 85 -21.43 -11.59 -11.69
N THR A 86 -22.75 -11.45 -11.56
CA THR A 86 -23.38 -10.20 -11.12
C THR A 86 -23.37 -10.07 -9.60
N THR A 87 -23.46 -8.85 -9.07
CA THR A 87 -23.63 -8.61 -7.62
C THR A 87 -24.81 -9.39 -7.06
N GLU A 88 -25.94 -9.44 -7.79
CA GLU A 88 -27.13 -10.22 -7.41
C GLU A 88 -26.79 -11.68 -7.07
N SER A 89 -25.92 -12.33 -7.87
CA SER A 89 -25.54 -13.73 -7.67
C SER A 89 -24.79 -13.98 -6.35
N ILE A 90 -24.15 -12.94 -5.79
CA ILE A 90 -23.36 -13.00 -4.57
C ILE A 90 -24.17 -12.54 -3.35
N VAL A 91 -25.10 -11.58 -3.51
CA VAL A 91 -25.92 -11.04 -2.41
C VAL A 91 -27.21 -11.84 -2.19
N SER A 92 -27.79 -12.41 -3.25
CA SER A 92 -29.06 -13.16 -3.24
C SER A 92 -28.83 -14.67 -3.15
N VAL A 93 -28.00 -15.10 -2.20
CA VAL A 93 -27.70 -16.53 -1.99
C VAL A 93 -28.92 -17.29 -1.47
N PRO A 94 -29.09 -18.57 -1.84
CA PRO A 94 -30.12 -19.43 -1.25
C PRO A 94 -30.08 -19.39 0.27
N GLN A 95 -31.25 -19.23 0.90
CA GLN A 95 -31.38 -19.14 2.35
C GLN A 95 -32.04 -20.41 2.91
N ASN A 96 -31.60 -20.86 4.08
CA ASN A 96 -32.35 -21.84 4.84
C ASN A 96 -33.61 -21.20 5.47
N ALA A 97 -34.47 -22.01 6.10
CA ALA A 97 -35.71 -21.52 6.72
C ALA A 97 -35.48 -20.37 7.74
N ASN A 98 -34.33 -20.38 8.41
CA ASN A 98 -33.96 -19.39 9.42
C ASN A 98 -33.16 -18.20 8.85
N LYS A 99 -32.94 -18.16 7.52
CA LYS A 99 -32.15 -17.13 6.82
C LYS A 99 -30.77 -16.89 7.43
N THR A 100 -30.08 -17.96 7.83
CA THR A 100 -28.78 -17.84 8.51
C THR A 100 -27.59 -17.78 7.56
N ASN A 101 -27.78 -17.92 6.24
CA ASN A 101 -26.65 -17.87 5.33
C ASN A 101 -26.20 -16.40 5.21
N PRO A 102 -24.90 -16.11 5.43
CA PRO A 102 -24.40 -14.74 5.38
C PRO A 102 -24.60 -14.17 3.98
N LYS A 103 -25.09 -12.93 3.92
CA LYS A 103 -25.04 -12.15 2.70
C LYS A 103 -23.61 -11.65 2.52
N LYS A 104 -23.04 -11.91 1.35
CA LYS A 104 -21.75 -11.37 0.94
C LYS A 104 -21.98 -10.00 0.29
N ILE A 105 -20.90 -9.31 -0.02
CA ILE A 105 -20.91 -8.09 -0.85
C ILE A 105 -20.13 -8.35 -2.13
N MET A 106 -20.34 -7.49 -3.12
CA MET A 106 -19.44 -7.47 -4.28
C MET A 106 -18.04 -7.12 -3.80
N ILE A 107 -17.02 -7.68 -4.45
CA ILE A 107 -15.64 -7.45 -4.03
C ILE A 107 -15.24 -6.02 -4.41
N GLU A 108 -15.02 -5.21 -3.38
CA GLU A 108 -14.68 -3.78 -3.46
C GLU A 108 -13.26 -3.49 -2.93
N GLU A 109 -12.57 -4.52 -2.43
CA GLU A 109 -11.21 -4.42 -1.91
C GLU A 109 -10.19 -4.12 -3.03
N PRO A 110 -9.03 -3.50 -2.71
CA PRO A 110 -7.96 -3.33 -3.67
C PRO A 110 -7.47 -4.65 -4.26
N LEU A 111 -7.35 -4.70 -5.59
CA LEU A 111 -6.92 -5.90 -6.32
C LEU A 111 -5.64 -5.64 -7.11
N TYR A 112 -4.93 -6.72 -7.40
CA TYR A 112 -3.79 -6.73 -8.29
C TYR A 112 -3.99 -7.79 -9.36
N VAL A 113 -3.44 -7.55 -10.55
CA VAL A 113 -3.52 -8.47 -11.68
C VAL A 113 -2.28 -9.33 -11.72
N ILE A 114 -2.45 -10.65 -11.69
CA ILE A 114 -1.36 -11.64 -11.78
C ILE A 114 -1.48 -12.37 -13.12
N PHE A 115 -0.36 -12.52 -13.81
CA PHE A 115 -0.22 -13.44 -14.93
C PHE A 115 0.87 -14.46 -14.59
N ASN A 116 0.48 -15.73 -14.48
CA ASN A 116 1.40 -16.83 -14.21
C ASN A 116 1.08 -18.04 -15.10
N VAL A 117 2.08 -18.90 -15.28
CA VAL A 117 1.91 -20.21 -15.90
C VAL A 117 2.11 -21.25 -14.82
N ALA A 118 1.15 -22.16 -14.65
CA ALA A 118 1.23 -23.25 -13.71
C ALA A 118 0.71 -24.54 -14.33
N LEU A 119 1.28 -25.67 -13.91
CA LEU A 119 0.78 -27.01 -14.19
C LEU A 119 0.27 -27.60 -12.88
N SER A 120 -0.96 -28.11 -12.87
CA SER A 120 -1.55 -28.70 -11.67
C SER A 120 -2.31 -29.97 -11.98
N SER A 121 -1.97 -31.03 -11.25
CA SER A 121 -2.69 -32.31 -11.29
C SER A 121 -4.13 -32.17 -10.78
N SER A 122 -4.37 -31.27 -9.81
CA SER A 122 -5.70 -30.96 -9.30
C SER A 122 -6.63 -30.36 -10.36
N TRP A 123 -6.08 -29.70 -11.37
CA TRP A 123 -6.82 -29.13 -12.51
C TRP A 123 -6.83 -30.07 -13.73
N GLY A 124 -6.43 -31.33 -13.57
CA GLY A 124 -6.50 -32.36 -14.60
C GLY A 124 -5.27 -32.47 -15.51
N THR A 125 -4.18 -31.78 -15.20
CA THR A 125 -2.95 -31.89 -15.99
C THR A 125 -2.13 -33.11 -15.56
N THR A 126 -1.86 -34.02 -16.48
CA THR A 126 -1.04 -35.22 -16.25
C THR A 126 0.11 -35.25 -17.26
N PRO A 127 1.18 -34.48 -17.04
CA PRO A 127 2.33 -34.50 -17.93
C PRO A 127 2.98 -35.89 -17.90
N PRO A 128 3.65 -36.31 -18.99
CA PRO A 128 4.42 -37.55 -18.98
C PRO A 128 5.46 -37.55 -17.86
N ASN A 129 5.78 -38.75 -17.35
CA ASN A 129 6.78 -38.97 -16.30
C ASN A 129 6.55 -38.14 -15.02
N PRO A 130 5.39 -38.25 -14.34
CA PRO A 130 5.09 -37.47 -13.14
C PRO A 130 6.13 -37.72 -12.04
N GLY A 131 6.66 -36.64 -11.45
CA GLY A 131 7.69 -36.69 -10.40
C GLY A 131 9.12 -36.89 -10.89
N GLN A 132 9.35 -36.90 -12.21
CA GLN A 132 10.66 -36.99 -12.86
C GLN A 132 10.81 -35.82 -13.84
N GLU A 133 12.02 -35.58 -14.35
CA GLU A 133 12.22 -34.65 -15.46
C GLU A 133 11.43 -35.12 -16.70
N CYS A 134 10.72 -34.23 -17.37
CA CYS A 134 10.09 -34.55 -18.66
C CYS A 134 11.20 -34.74 -19.70
N ARG A 135 11.50 -36.00 -20.04
CA ARG A 135 12.48 -36.41 -21.04
C ARG A 135 11.86 -37.46 -21.95
N GLY A 136 11.93 -37.23 -23.26
CA GLY A 136 11.62 -38.23 -24.25
C GLY A 136 12.72 -39.29 -24.31
N ASP A 137 12.36 -40.58 -24.34
CA ASP A 137 13.30 -41.70 -24.48
C ASP A 137 13.27 -42.36 -25.87
N GLY A 138 12.55 -41.78 -26.81
CA GLY A 138 12.42 -42.27 -28.18
C GLY A 138 11.41 -43.42 -28.36
N LYS A 139 10.77 -43.92 -27.29
CA LYS A 139 9.88 -45.10 -27.38
C LYS A 139 8.41 -44.76 -27.59
N ASP A 140 7.93 -43.68 -26.98
CA ASP A 140 6.56 -43.20 -27.16
C ASP A 140 6.54 -41.84 -27.88
N PRO A 141 6.09 -41.78 -29.14
CA PRO A 141 6.07 -40.55 -29.93
C PRO A 141 5.35 -39.38 -29.23
N THR A 142 4.28 -39.66 -28.49
CA THR A 142 3.49 -38.62 -27.79
C THR A 142 4.27 -38.03 -26.61
N THR A 143 4.85 -38.87 -25.77
CA THR A 143 5.68 -38.46 -24.63
C THR A 143 6.89 -37.67 -25.09
N ASN A 144 7.56 -38.12 -26.15
CA ASN A 144 8.70 -37.40 -26.74
C ASN A 144 8.28 -36.00 -27.18
N ALA A 145 7.20 -35.87 -27.97
CA ALA A 145 6.73 -34.58 -28.46
C ALA A 145 6.34 -33.61 -27.33
N ILE A 146 5.66 -34.11 -26.28
CA ILE A 146 5.27 -33.27 -25.14
C ILE A 146 6.51 -32.82 -24.35
N CYS A 147 7.44 -33.73 -24.03
CA CYS A 147 8.62 -33.37 -23.26
C CYS A 147 9.59 -32.47 -24.04
N ASP A 148 9.73 -32.67 -25.35
CA ASP A 148 10.54 -31.82 -26.24
C ASP A 148 9.95 -30.41 -26.41
N SER A 149 8.69 -30.20 -26.03
CA SER A 149 8.03 -28.89 -26.09
C SER A 149 8.38 -27.97 -24.91
N PHE A 150 9.14 -28.44 -23.91
CA PHE A 150 9.58 -27.61 -22.79
C PHE A 150 10.93 -26.93 -23.06
N PRO A 151 11.15 -25.69 -22.56
CA PRO A 151 10.21 -24.86 -21.80
C PRO A 151 9.09 -24.27 -22.66
N MET A 152 7.87 -24.24 -22.12
CA MET A 152 6.73 -23.55 -22.72
C MET A 152 6.66 -22.10 -22.21
N TYR A 153 6.13 -21.20 -23.03
CA TYR A 153 6.09 -19.76 -22.73
C TYR A 153 4.67 -19.22 -22.83
N LEU A 154 4.25 -18.46 -21.81
CA LEU A 154 3.14 -17.51 -21.94
C LEU A 154 3.69 -16.19 -22.46
N LYS A 155 3.22 -15.77 -23.63
CA LYS A 155 3.64 -14.53 -24.26
C LYS A 155 2.55 -13.48 -24.08
N ILE A 156 2.94 -12.31 -23.57
CA ILE A 156 2.06 -11.15 -23.38
C ILE A 156 2.63 -10.04 -24.24
N ASP A 157 1.86 -9.58 -25.22
CA ASP A 157 2.27 -8.47 -26.09
C ASP A 157 2.08 -7.13 -25.38
N TYR A 158 0.91 -6.92 -24.80
CA TYR A 158 0.60 -5.72 -24.03
C TYR A 158 -0.43 -6.00 -22.93
N ILE A 159 -0.51 -5.07 -21.97
CA ILE A 159 -1.55 -5.03 -20.94
C ILE A 159 -2.13 -3.61 -20.97
N ARG A 160 -3.46 -3.50 -20.91
CA ARG A 160 -4.15 -2.22 -20.72
C ARG A 160 -4.98 -2.30 -19.46
N LEU A 161 -4.84 -1.29 -18.61
CA LEU A 161 -5.65 -1.10 -17.43
C LEU A 161 -6.47 0.16 -17.65
N TYR A 162 -7.79 0.02 -17.51
CA TYR A 162 -8.74 1.09 -17.65
C TYR A 162 -9.38 1.36 -16.30
N GLN A 163 -9.67 2.63 -16.06
CA GLN A 163 -10.50 3.06 -14.96
C GLN A 163 -11.60 3.92 -15.53
N ASP A 164 -12.83 3.56 -15.23
CA ASP A 164 -13.97 4.39 -15.60
C ASP A 164 -14.06 5.58 -14.63
N LEU A 165 -14.13 6.77 -15.20
CA LEU A 165 -14.25 8.04 -14.48
C LEU A 165 -15.51 8.79 -14.92
N GLY A 166 -16.46 8.08 -15.54
CA GLY A 166 -17.76 8.62 -15.95
C GLY A 166 -18.54 9.20 -14.78
N ASP A 167 -19.29 10.26 -15.05
CA ASP A 167 -20.26 10.86 -14.14
C ASP A 167 -21.66 10.25 -14.27
N ASP A 168 -21.82 9.31 -15.21
CA ASP A 168 -23.00 8.49 -15.46
C ASP A 168 -22.98 7.15 -14.69
N LEU A 169 -21.94 6.91 -13.90
CA LEU A 169 -21.84 5.74 -13.04
C LEU A 169 -22.86 5.81 -11.90
N GLU A 170 -23.37 4.64 -11.50
CA GLU A 170 -24.21 4.52 -10.32
C GLU A 170 -23.47 5.01 -9.07
N ALA A 171 -24.22 5.58 -8.11
CA ALA A 171 -23.65 6.25 -6.94
C ALA A 171 -22.83 5.31 -6.02
N ASP A 172 -23.03 4.01 -6.16
CA ASP A 172 -22.36 2.93 -5.44
C ASP A 172 -21.29 2.21 -6.28
N ASN A 173 -20.92 2.76 -7.44
CA ASN A 173 -19.70 2.36 -8.14
C ASN A 173 -18.50 3.09 -7.53
N TYR A 174 -17.63 2.34 -6.85
CA TYR A 174 -16.57 2.88 -6.00
C TYR A 174 -15.20 2.94 -6.70
N MET A 175 -15.13 2.88 -8.03
CA MET A 175 -13.87 3.03 -8.77
C MET A 175 -13.22 4.40 -8.51
N GLN A 176 -12.26 4.46 -7.58
CA GLN A 176 -11.55 5.69 -7.21
C GLN A 176 -10.05 5.56 -7.44
N VAL A 177 -9.42 6.66 -7.88
CA VAL A 177 -7.96 6.75 -7.99
C VAL A 177 -7.40 7.15 -6.63
N GLY A 178 -6.60 6.30 -6.01
CA GLY A 178 -5.87 6.66 -4.81
C GLY A 178 -5.61 5.47 -3.90
N CYS A 179 -4.75 5.69 -2.90
CA CYS A 179 -4.43 4.68 -1.89
C CYS A 179 -5.34 4.75 -0.65
N ASP A 180 -6.11 5.82 -0.49
CA ASP A 180 -6.93 6.08 0.70
C ASP A 180 -8.21 6.87 0.34
N PRO A 181 -9.08 6.31 -0.51
CA PRO A 181 -10.35 6.95 -0.87
C PRO A 181 -11.28 7.08 0.33
N ALA A 182 -12.10 8.14 0.39
CA ALA A 182 -12.99 8.38 1.53
C ALA A 182 -14.05 7.26 1.74
N SER A 183 -14.42 6.55 0.68
CA SER A 183 -15.32 5.39 0.76
C SER A 183 -14.63 4.13 1.31
N HIS A 184 -13.31 4.01 1.16
CA HIS A 184 -12.50 2.89 1.64
C HIS A 184 -11.24 3.45 2.30
N PRO A 185 -11.33 3.90 3.58
CA PRO A 185 -10.24 4.54 4.30
C PRO A 185 -9.15 3.51 4.65
N THR A 186 -8.41 3.13 3.62
CA THR A 186 -7.42 2.06 3.62
C THR A 186 -6.28 2.38 4.58
N LYS A 187 -5.94 3.67 4.73
CA LYS A 187 -4.93 4.10 5.71
C LYS A 187 -5.39 3.81 7.14
N GLU A 188 -6.61 4.21 7.49
CA GLU A 188 -7.17 3.97 8.82
C GLU A 188 -7.28 2.47 9.10
N TRP A 189 -7.66 1.68 8.09
CA TRP A 189 -7.70 0.23 8.19
C TRP A 189 -6.33 -0.37 8.51
N ILE A 190 -5.29 -0.01 7.74
CA ILE A 190 -3.92 -0.50 7.95
C ILE A 190 -3.40 -0.08 9.33
N GLU A 191 -3.62 1.18 9.74
CA GLU A 191 -3.22 1.67 11.06
C GLU A 191 -3.93 0.91 12.20
N GLY A 192 -5.20 0.54 12.01
CA GLY A 192 -5.98 -0.25 12.95
C GLY A 192 -5.64 -1.74 13.00
N HIS A 193 -4.99 -2.27 11.95
CA HIS A 193 -4.67 -3.69 11.77
C HIS A 193 -3.18 -3.89 11.44
N ILE A 194 -2.30 -3.09 12.06
CA ILE A 194 -0.88 -3.07 11.69
C ILE A 194 -0.22 -4.44 11.82
N ASP A 195 -0.70 -5.28 12.75
CA ASP A 195 -0.23 -6.66 12.95
C ASP A 195 -0.46 -7.59 11.74
N GLU A 196 -1.30 -7.18 10.78
CA GLU A 196 -1.54 -7.89 9.52
C GLU A 196 -0.63 -7.40 8.38
N TYR A 197 -0.03 -6.22 8.53
CA TYR A 197 0.75 -5.55 7.47
C TYR A 197 2.24 -5.41 7.81
N GLU A 198 2.66 -5.83 8.99
CA GLU A 198 4.06 -5.90 9.37
C GLU A 198 4.40 -7.23 10.05
N ASP A 199 5.65 -7.65 9.90
CA ASP A 199 6.22 -8.78 10.65
C ASP A 199 7.59 -8.38 11.22
N ASP A 200 8.36 -9.34 11.75
CA ASP A 200 9.67 -9.05 12.34
C ASP A 200 10.76 -8.73 11.31
N ASP A 201 10.58 -9.14 10.06
CA ASP A 201 11.50 -8.91 8.94
C ASP A 201 11.10 -7.69 8.09
N ASN A 202 9.82 -7.32 8.11
CA ASN A 202 9.22 -6.25 7.32
C ASN A 202 8.32 -5.36 8.19
N LYS A 203 8.95 -4.49 8.97
CA LYS A 203 8.25 -3.51 9.81
C LYS A 203 7.60 -2.41 8.98
N TRP A 204 6.47 -1.90 9.45
CA TRP A 204 5.89 -0.69 8.87
C TRP A 204 6.82 0.50 9.14
N GLU A 205 7.20 1.18 8.07
CA GLU A 205 8.06 2.36 8.13
C GLU A 205 7.43 3.54 7.40
N GLU A 206 7.47 4.70 8.06
CA GLU A 206 7.01 5.93 7.43
C GLU A 206 8.01 6.40 6.37
N VAL A 207 7.56 6.42 5.11
CA VAL A 207 8.41 6.81 3.98
C VAL A 207 8.70 8.31 4.06
N ALA A 208 9.97 8.70 4.11
CA ALA A 208 10.41 10.09 3.98
C ALA A 208 11.04 10.34 2.60
N GLY A 209 10.27 10.95 1.68
CA GLY A 209 10.75 11.28 0.34
C GLY A 209 10.67 10.11 -0.65
N LYS A 210 11.53 10.11 -1.68
CA LYS A 210 11.62 9.12 -2.78
C LYS A 210 10.54 9.18 -3.86
N ALA A 211 9.54 10.06 -3.77
CA ALA A 211 8.69 10.33 -4.94
C ALA A 211 9.50 10.92 -6.09
N PHE A 212 9.07 10.65 -7.33
CA PHE A 212 9.60 11.33 -8.50
C PHE A 212 9.33 12.84 -8.42
N CYS A 213 10.34 13.63 -8.78
CA CYS A 213 10.24 15.09 -8.86
C CYS A 213 11.00 15.63 -10.07
N LYS A 214 10.56 16.79 -10.56
CA LYS A 214 11.29 17.60 -11.54
C LYS A 214 11.93 18.80 -10.87
N THR A 215 11.23 19.38 -9.88
CA THR A 215 11.67 20.56 -9.14
C THR A 215 11.42 20.38 -7.65
N SER A 216 12.09 21.19 -6.81
CA SER A 216 11.88 21.13 -5.35
C SER A 216 10.45 21.50 -4.92
N ASP A 217 9.68 22.17 -5.78
CA ASP A 217 8.28 22.50 -5.50
C ASP A 217 7.38 21.25 -5.51
N ASP A 218 7.76 20.19 -6.24
CA ASP A 218 7.07 18.89 -6.20
C ASP A 218 7.15 18.20 -4.83
N CYS A 219 8.11 18.62 -4.00
CA CYS A 219 8.44 18.07 -2.70
C CYS A 219 8.10 19.03 -1.54
N THR A 220 7.31 20.08 -1.81
CA THR A 220 7.05 21.19 -0.88
C THR A 220 5.54 21.36 -0.69
N ILE A 221 5.11 21.55 0.56
CA ILE A 221 3.71 21.86 0.86
C ILE A 221 3.35 23.23 0.29
N GLY A 222 2.28 23.26 -0.51
CA GLY A 222 1.73 24.50 -1.03
C GLY A 222 2.50 25.14 -2.19
N GLY A 223 3.39 24.40 -2.88
CA GLY A 223 4.21 24.89 -4.00
C GLY A 223 3.44 25.70 -5.05
N THR A 224 2.88 25.05 -6.09
CA THR A 224 2.20 25.73 -7.20
C THR A 224 0.78 26.23 -6.88
N LEU A 225 0.19 25.75 -5.79
CA LEU A 225 -1.24 25.86 -5.47
C LEU A 225 -1.56 26.79 -4.30
N SER A 226 -0.58 27.24 -3.51
CA SER A 226 -0.83 28.02 -2.29
C SER A 226 0.02 29.30 -2.20
N LYS A 227 -0.53 30.34 -1.56
CA LYS A 227 0.11 31.66 -1.44
C LYS A 227 1.35 31.69 -0.54
N THR A 228 1.57 30.64 0.25
CA THR A 228 2.73 30.50 1.14
C THR A 228 3.28 29.09 1.01
N ALA A 229 4.35 28.92 0.22
CA ALA A 229 5.04 27.65 0.07
C ALA A 229 5.93 27.38 1.29
N LEU A 230 5.70 26.27 1.98
CA LEU A 230 6.55 25.82 3.08
C LEU A 230 7.53 24.77 2.55
N LYS A 231 8.81 25.13 2.43
CA LYS A 231 9.85 24.20 1.96
C LYS A 231 10.03 23.04 2.95
N THR A 232 9.42 21.90 2.63
CA THR A 232 9.48 20.67 3.42
C THR A 232 10.41 19.62 2.80
N GLY A 233 10.68 19.71 1.50
CA GLY A 233 11.58 18.83 0.76
C GLY A 233 12.27 19.53 -0.40
N LYS A 234 13.24 18.84 -1.01
CA LYS A 234 13.98 19.26 -2.21
C LYS A 234 14.03 18.12 -3.22
N CYS A 235 14.16 18.47 -4.49
CA CYS A 235 14.35 17.48 -5.55
C CYS A 235 15.83 17.23 -5.77
N VAL A 236 16.28 15.99 -5.54
CA VAL A 236 17.66 15.54 -5.70
C VAL A 236 17.64 14.29 -6.57
N GLU A 237 18.38 14.31 -7.68
CA GLU A 237 18.44 13.16 -8.61
C GLU A 237 17.06 12.64 -9.04
N GLN A 238 16.13 13.57 -9.32
CA GLN A 238 14.73 13.26 -9.66
C GLN A 238 13.96 12.49 -8.57
N ARG A 239 14.39 12.61 -7.31
CA ARG A 239 13.72 12.07 -6.13
C ARG A 239 13.55 13.12 -5.04
N CYS A 240 12.41 13.12 -4.36
CA CYS A 240 12.20 13.99 -3.22
C CYS A 240 13.07 13.56 -2.03
N GLU A 241 13.72 14.52 -1.38
CA GLU A 241 14.45 14.34 -0.12
C GLU A 241 13.90 15.33 0.90
N CYS A 242 13.45 14.85 2.05
CA CYS A 242 12.83 15.70 3.06
C CYS A 242 13.90 16.51 3.80
N LEU A 243 13.63 17.80 4.00
CA LEU A 243 14.60 18.73 4.60
C LEU A 243 14.71 18.55 6.12
N TYR A 244 13.64 18.10 6.77
CA TYR A 244 13.59 17.91 8.22
C TYR A 244 12.89 16.59 8.56
N HIS A 245 13.27 15.97 9.67
CA HIS A 245 12.66 14.73 10.18
C HIS A 245 11.21 14.89 10.65
N SER A 246 10.70 16.12 10.75
CA SER A 246 9.29 16.40 11.03
C SER A 246 8.39 16.25 9.80
N TRP A 247 8.98 15.95 8.63
CA TRP A 247 8.27 15.75 7.37
C TRP A 247 8.54 14.37 6.80
N GLY A 248 7.48 13.76 6.28
CA GLY A 248 7.50 12.47 5.62
C GLY A 248 6.44 12.40 4.53
N GLY A 249 6.07 11.19 4.17
CA GLY A 249 5.41 10.86 2.92
C GLY A 249 6.37 10.93 1.71
N PRO A 250 5.96 10.35 0.57
CA PRO A 250 6.81 10.27 -0.62
C PRO A 250 7.28 11.63 -1.15
N ARG A 251 6.47 12.68 -0.96
CA ARG A 251 6.74 14.06 -1.39
C ARG A 251 7.07 15.02 -0.24
N CYS A 252 7.36 14.51 0.97
CA CYS A 252 7.66 15.35 2.13
C CYS A 252 6.52 16.31 2.49
N SER A 253 5.28 15.93 2.21
CA SER A 253 4.09 16.75 2.40
C SER A 253 3.27 16.37 3.63
N THR A 254 3.68 15.32 4.34
CA THR A 254 2.99 14.82 5.53
C THR A 254 3.79 15.20 6.75
N ALA A 255 3.13 15.80 7.75
CA ALA A 255 3.72 16.05 9.04
C ALA A 255 3.89 14.71 9.78
N VAL A 256 5.10 14.40 10.22
CA VAL A 256 5.39 13.13 10.91
C VAL A 256 5.82 13.42 12.33
N SER A 257 5.21 12.71 13.28
CA SER A 257 5.67 12.66 14.66
C SER A 257 6.78 11.62 14.72
N GLY A 258 8.04 12.07 14.87
CA GLY A 258 9.19 11.16 14.89
C GLY A 258 9.03 10.05 15.93
N SER A 259 8.81 8.81 15.46
CA SER A 259 8.91 7.59 16.25
C SER A 259 10.38 7.32 16.58
N SER A 260 10.89 8.02 17.58
CA SER A 260 12.10 7.62 18.28
C SER A 260 11.96 7.97 19.76
N SER A 261 12.25 7.00 20.59
CA SER A 261 12.20 6.98 22.05
C SER A 261 13.22 7.92 22.73
N ALA A 262 13.40 9.13 22.21
CA ALA A 262 14.39 10.10 22.68
C ALA A 262 13.74 11.45 23.02
N GLY A 263 13.18 11.52 24.23
CA GLY A 263 13.01 12.77 24.98
C GLY A 263 12.01 13.79 24.45
N LEU A 264 11.63 14.72 25.34
CA LEU A 264 10.71 15.85 25.11
C LEU A 264 11.13 16.80 23.96
N MET A 265 12.25 16.53 23.27
CA MET A 265 12.92 17.45 22.33
C MET A 265 12.66 17.18 20.83
N SER A 266 11.94 16.10 20.46
CA SER A 266 11.69 15.75 19.05
C SER A 266 10.37 16.30 18.47
N LYS A 267 9.57 17.04 19.25
CA LYS A 267 8.17 17.39 18.94
C LYS A 267 7.96 18.78 18.32
N THR A 268 8.94 19.36 17.62
CA THR A 268 8.81 20.74 17.14
C THR A 268 8.95 20.87 15.63
N PHE A 269 7.90 21.41 15.01
CA PHE A 269 7.90 21.82 13.61
C PHE A 269 8.77 23.08 13.45
N GLY A 270 9.87 22.99 12.71
CA GLY A 270 10.73 24.15 12.44
C GLY A 270 12.19 23.80 12.16
N PRO A 271 13.06 24.82 12.03
CA PRO A 271 14.50 24.64 11.93
C PRO A 271 15.02 23.85 13.14
N PRO A 272 16.14 23.12 13.01
CA PRO A 272 16.73 22.39 14.12
C PRO A 272 16.89 23.29 15.35
N ILE A 273 16.47 22.82 16.51
CA ILE A 273 16.45 23.59 17.76
C ILE A 273 17.85 24.13 18.10
N GLU A 274 18.91 23.42 17.73
CA GLU A 274 20.30 23.88 17.85
C GLU A 274 20.54 25.23 17.15
N ALA A 275 20.00 25.40 15.95
CA ALA A 275 20.09 26.66 15.21
C ALA A 275 19.26 27.76 15.90
N ALA A 276 18.08 27.42 16.44
CA ALA A 276 17.25 28.37 17.17
C ALA A 276 17.91 28.84 18.48
N ILE A 277 18.55 27.92 19.22
CA ILE A 277 19.32 28.22 20.43
C ILE A 277 20.53 29.11 20.09
N ALA A 278 21.26 28.80 19.02
CA ALA A 278 22.39 29.62 18.59
C ALA A 278 21.98 31.07 18.28
N VAL A 279 20.86 31.25 17.56
CA VAL A 279 20.32 32.59 17.26
C VAL A 279 19.89 33.31 18.55
N ALA A 280 19.24 32.61 19.48
CA ALA A 280 18.85 33.20 20.76
C ALA A 280 20.06 33.68 21.59
N ILE A 281 21.14 32.90 21.63
CA ILE A 281 22.39 33.28 22.29
C ILE A 281 22.98 34.53 21.66
N VAL A 282 23.02 34.61 20.33
CA VAL A 282 23.53 35.80 19.62
C VAL A 282 22.70 37.04 19.95
N ILE A 283 21.37 36.92 19.98
CA ILE A 283 20.47 38.03 20.34
C ILE A 283 20.74 38.49 21.78
N ILE A 284 20.90 37.56 22.72
CA ILE A 284 21.21 37.87 24.12
C ILE A 284 22.56 38.58 24.24
N LEU A 285 23.60 38.12 23.54
CA LEU A 285 24.92 38.76 23.57
C LEU A 285 24.87 40.17 22.98
N VAL A 286 24.19 40.34 21.85
CA VAL A 286 24.04 41.65 21.19
C VAL A 286 23.27 42.61 22.09
N THR A 287 22.18 42.16 22.72
CA THR A 287 21.42 43.00 23.67
C THR A 287 22.25 43.38 24.90
N MET A 288 23.05 42.47 25.47
CA MET A 288 23.96 42.80 26.56
C MET A 288 24.99 43.86 26.15
N VAL A 289 25.57 43.75 24.95
CA VAL A 289 26.52 44.74 24.42
C VAL A 289 25.84 46.10 24.25
N MET A 290 24.64 46.15 23.67
CA MET A 290 23.89 47.40 23.50
C MET A 290 23.56 48.07 24.84
N VAL A 291 23.11 47.29 25.84
CA VAL A 291 22.81 47.81 27.19
C VAL A 291 24.08 48.31 27.87
N HIS A 292 25.20 47.59 27.73
CA HIS A 292 26.48 48.02 28.29
C HIS A 292 26.96 49.33 27.67
N MET A 293 26.96 49.44 26.33
CA MET A 293 27.31 50.66 25.62
C MET A 293 26.40 51.84 26.00
N GLY A 294 25.08 51.60 26.12
CA GLY A 294 24.11 52.61 26.57
C GLY A 294 24.35 53.08 27.99
N SER A 295 24.66 52.16 28.91
CA SER A 295 24.98 52.49 30.32
C SER A 295 26.26 53.32 30.44
N VAL A 296 27.31 52.98 29.68
CA VAL A 296 28.57 53.72 29.66
C VAL A 296 28.39 55.12 29.05
N ALA A 297 27.62 55.24 27.97
CA ALA A 297 27.30 56.52 27.36
C ALA A 297 26.51 57.44 28.31
N THR A 298 25.54 56.88 29.04
CA THR A 298 24.76 57.61 30.03
C THR A 298 25.64 58.04 31.20
N ALA A 299 26.47 57.15 31.75
CA ALA A 299 27.41 57.48 32.82
C ALA A 299 28.40 58.61 32.42
N LYS A 300 28.90 58.60 31.18
CA LYS A 300 29.73 59.70 30.65
C LYS A 300 28.97 61.01 30.58
N LYS A 301 27.71 61.01 30.11
CA LYS A 301 26.85 62.21 30.07
C LYS A 301 26.55 62.73 31.48
N THR A 302 26.18 61.86 32.42
CA THR A 302 25.90 62.26 33.80
C THR A 302 27.14 62.85 34.48
N LYS A 303 28.32 62.26 34.25
CA LYS A 303 29.58 62.79 34.77
C LYS A 303 29.93 64.16 34.18
N ALA A 304 29.66 64.37 32.88
CA ALA A 304 29.85 65.66 32.23
C ALA A 304 28.88 66.74 32.74
N VAL A 305 27.60 66.39 32.97
CA VAL A 305 26.60 67.30 33.54
C VAL A 305 26.92 67.65 35.00
N MET A 306 27.33 66.69 35.82
CA MET A 306 27.75 66.96 37.20
C MET A 306 29.00 67.85 37.25
N ALA A 307 29.98 67.63 36.37
CA ALA A 307 31.16 68.49 36.27
C ALA A 307 30.82 69.93 35.81
N ALA A 308 29.84 70.10 34.92
CA ALA A 308 29.35 71.42 34.50
C ALA A 308 28.62 72.15 35.64
N LEU A 309 27.79 71.44 36.41
CA LEU A 309 27.10 72.00 37.58
C LEU A 309 28.05 72.39 38.72
N GLU A 310 29.16 71.66 38.91
CA GLU A 310 30.22 72.06 39.86
C GLU A 310 31.00 73.30 39.39
N ALA A 311 31.16 73.49 38.08
CA ALA A 311 31.84 74.65 37.51
C ALA A 311 31.02 75.94 37.63
N GLU A 312 29.68 75.87 37.59
CA GLU A 312 28.79 77.02 37.80
C GLU A 312 28.64 77.43 39.29
N ARG A 313 29.11 76.59 40.22
CA ARG A 313 28.96 76.80 41.67
C ARG A 313 30.17 77.48 42.33
N LYS A 314 31.17 77.90 41.54
CA LYS A 314 32.35 78.69 41.94
C LYS A 314 32.30 80.08 41.33
#